data_AF-A0A7Y3LD54-F1
#
_entry.id   AF-A0A7Y3LD54-F1
#
_cell.length_a   1.000
_cell.length_b   1.000
_cell.length_c   1.000
_cell.angle_alpha   90.00
_cell.angle_beta   90.00
_cell.angle_gamma   90.00
#
_symmetry.space_group_name_H-M   'P 1'
#
loop_
_entity.id
_entity.type
_entity.pdbx_description
1 polymer ?
#
loop_
_entity_poly.entity_id
_entity_poly.type
_entity_poly.pdbx_seq_one_letter_code
_entity_poly.pdbx_strand_id
1 'polypeptide(L)'
;MGVSVSSPKREMGAAMATVGEAELLFKEAKQRQRRRRAKWSILLVVAVASIVFAANGGGNVSTGTTGASGATPATPATDHSIGLLSCAGTSQFEPKEFILACADGNAELTRTVWSSWTSRGASGITDFGLNLCNPYCAASKISFFPNSKVAVTSPVKTSRGMMFETLLVTYKLNGKLSTYSMDWKGVPAFTN
;
A
#
# COMPACT_ATOMS: atom_id res chain seq x y z
N MET A 1 2.15 28.89 -62.09
CA MET A 1 1.42 28.07 -61.10
C MET A 1 2.09 28.30 -59.76
N GLY A 2 1.53 29.17 -58.91
CA GLY A 2 2.12 29.55 -57.62
C GLY A 2 1.23 29.06 -56.47
N VAL A 3 1.80 28.25 -55.57
CA VAL A 3 1.11 27.72 -54.39
C VAL A 3 1.11 28.77 -53.28
N SER A 4 -0.07 29.11 -52.77
CA SER A 4 -0.26 30.04 -51.66
C SER A 4 0.06 29.34 -50.33
N VAL A 5 1.09 29.81 -49.63
CA VAL A 5 1.46 29.33 -48.29
C VAL A 5 0.66 30.13 -47.26
N SER A 6 -0.25 29.47 -46.55
CA SER A 6 -1.00 30.05 -45.44
C SER A 6 -0.13 30.18 -44.18
N SER A 7 -0.19 31.35 -43.54
CA SER A 7 0.63 31.74 -42.38
C SER A 7 0.27 31.00 -41.08
N PRO A 8 1.25 30.51 -40.30
CA PRO A 8 1.04 29.78 -39.03
C PRO A 8 0.60 30.65 -37.83
N LYS A 9 0.50 31.98 -37.97
CA LYS A 9 0.19 32.89 -36.84
C LYS A 9 -1.26 32.86 -36.36
N ARG A 10 -2.22 32.34 -37.13
CA ARG A 10 -3.64 32.33 -36.73
C ARG A 10 -4.02 31.20 -35.78
N GLU A 11 -3.28 30.09 -35.75
CA GLU A 11 -3.65 28.92 -34.92
C GLU A 11 -3.23 29.07 -33.44
N MET A 12 -2.15 29.81 -33.16
CA MET A 12 -1.69 30.03 -31.78
C MET A 12 -2.64 30.91 -30.95
N GLY A 13 -3.41 31.81 -31.59
CA GLY A 13 -4.36 32.68 -30.91
C GLY A 13 -5.55 31.92 -30.31
N ALA A 14 -6.04 30.89 -31.00
CA ALA A 14 -7.15 30.07 -30.53
C ALA A 14 -6.73 29.15 -29.37
N ALA A 15 -5.50 28.61 -29.39
CA ALA A 15 -4.99 27.74 -28.35
C ALA A 15 -4.71 28.47 -27.01
N MET A 16 -4.33 29.75 -27.04
CA MET A 16 -4.13 30.52 -25.79
C MET A 16 -5.44 30.93 -25.12
N ALA A 17 -6.52 31.15 -25.89
CA ALA A 17 -7.83 31.48 -25.35
C ALA A 17 -8.42 30.33 -24.51
N THR A 18 -8.24 29.08 -24.94
CA THR A 18 -8.77 27.89 -24.24
C THR A 18 -8.01 27.56 -22.94
N VAL A 19 -6.71 27.85 -22.89
CA VAL A 19 -5.90 27.65 -21.67
C VAL A 19 -6.29 28.67 -20.58
N GLY A 20 -6.57 29.92 -20.95
CA GLY A 20 -7.03 30.95 -20.01
C GLY A 20 -8.39 30.64 -19.40
N GLU A 21 -9.32 30.11 -20.19
CA GLU A 21 -10.66 29.74 -19.74
C GLU A 21 -10.64 28.50 -18.83
N ALA A 22 -9.81 27.50 -19.15
CA ALA A 22 -9.62 26.32 -18.31
C ALA A 22 -9.04 26.68 -16.92
N GLU A 23 -8.04 27.57 -16.86
CA GLU A 23 -7.45 28.05 -15.60
C GLU A 23 -8.48 28.77 -14.70
N LEU A 24 -9.38 29.55 -15.29
CA LEU A 24 -10.48 30.21 -14.56
C LEU A 24 -11.46 29.19 -13.97
N LEU A 25 -11.85 28.17 -14.75
CA LEU A 25 -12.73 27.09 -14.28
C LEU A 25 -12.08 26.27 -13.16
N PHE A 26 -10.79 25.96 -13.27
CA PHE A 26 -10.05 25.27 -12.21
C PHE A 26 -9.96 26.11 -10.92
N LYS A 27 -9.74 27.42 -11.03
CA LYS A 27 -9.73 28.33 -9.87
C LYS A 27 -11.10 28.41 -9.19
N GLU A 28 -12.18 28.50 -9.96
CA GLU A 28 -13.55 28.50 -9.43
C GLU A 28 -13.90 27.17 -8.74
N ALA A 29 -13.52 26.03 -9.32
CA ALA A 29 -13.73 24.71 -8.74
C ALA A 29 -13.03 24.55 -7.37
N LYS A 30 -11.78 25.02 -7.27
CA LYS A 30 -10.99 24.99 -6.02
C LYS A 30 -11.59 25.90 -4.94
N GLN A 31 -12.13 27.06 -5.31
CA GLN A 31 -12.83 27.94 -4.36
C GLN A 31 -14.13 27.32 -3.85
N ARG A 32 -14.94 26.66 -4.70
CA ARG A 32 -16.15 25.95 -4.28
C ARG A 32 -15.84 24.82 -3.30
N GLN A 33 -14.74 24.08 -3.51
CA GLN A 33 -14.28 23.03 -2.59
C GLN A 33 -13.86 23.60 -1.22
N ARG A 34 -13.13 24.73 -1.19
CA ARG A 34 -12.78 25.42 0.07
C ARG A 34 -14.02 25.88 0.84
N ARG A 35 -15.02 26.46 0.16
CA ARG A 35 -16.29 26.88 0.77
C ARG A 35 -17.08 25.68 1.33
N ARG A 36 -17.10 24.55 0.63
CA ARG A 36 -17.74 23.30 1.11
C ARG A 36 -17.02 22.75 2.35
N ARG A 37 -15.69 22.69 2.34
CA ARG A 37 -14.89 22.25 3.50
C ARG A 37 -15.11 23.14 4.72
N ALA A 38 -15.10 24.46 4.56
CA ALA A 38 -15.38 25.39 5.65
C ALA A 38 -16.78 25.22 6.26
N LYS A 39 -17.82 25.03 5.41
CA LYS A 39 -19.19 24.76 5.88
C LYS A 39 -19.30 23.44 6.66
N TRP A 40 -18.61 22.38 6.21
CA TRP A 40 -18.56 21.10 6.92
C TRP A 40 -17.77 21.16 8.23
N SER A 41 -16.69 21.95 8.28
CA SER A 41 -15.93 22.19 9.52
C SER A 41 -16.75 22.93 10.58
N ILE A 42 -17.57 23.91 10.19
CA ILE A 42 -18.45 24.64 11.12
C ILE A 42 -19.55 23.73 11.67
N LEU A 43 -20.11 22.82 10.86
CA LEU A 43 -21.10 21.84 11.31
C LEU A 43 -20.53 20.81 12.31
N LEU A 44 -19.26 20.41 12.16
CA LEU A 44 -18.60 19.49 13.09
C LEU A 44 -18.31 20.10 14.46
N VAL A 45 -17.98 21.40 14.55
CA VAL A 45 -17.72 22.07 15.83
C VAL A 45 -19.00 22.21 16.67
N VAL A 46 -20.17 22.34 16.05
CA VAL A 46 -21.46 22.41 16.76
C VAL A 46 -21.89 21.04 17.31
N ALA A 47 -21.49 19.92 16.67
CA ALA A 47 -21.93 18.58 17.07
C ALA A 47 -21.13 17.96 18.24
N VAL A 48 -19.90 18.41 18.52
CA VAL A 48 -19.04 17.81 19.57
C VAL A 48 -19.37 18.34 20.98
N ALA A 49 -20.20 19.38 21.11
CA ALA A 49 -20.55 19.98 22.40
C ALA A 49 -21.65 19.25 23.21
N SER A 50 -22.13 18.05 22.80
CA SER A 50 -23.38 17.49 23.36
C SER A 50 -23.32 16.07 23.95
N ILE A 51 -22.16 15.45 24.20
CA ILE A 51 -22.15 14.08 24.78
C ILE A 51 -21.34 14.05 26.08
N VAL A 52 -21.98 14.54 27.14
CA VAL A 52 -21.69 14.16 28.53
C VAL A 52 -23.00 13.58 29.05
N PHE A 53 -23.07 12.28 29.37
CA PHE A 53 -23.86 11.71 30.48
C PHE A 53 -23.77 10.16 30.53
N ALA A 54 -23.16 9.69 31.63
CA ALA A 54 -23.47 8.52 32.47
C ALA A 54 -23.83 7.14 31.87
N ALA A 55 -23.14 6.08 32.33
CA ALA A 55 -23.71 5.15 33.31
C ALA A 55 -22.67 4.11 33.79
N ASN A 56 -22.47 4.07 35.11
CA ASN A 56 -21.94 2.95 35.86
C ASN A 56 -23.00 1.84 35.99
N GLY A 57 -22.55 0.60 36.13
CA GLY A 57 -23.35 -0.59 36.49
C GLY A 57 -22.77 -1.78 35.75
N GLY A 58 -22.38 -2.90 36.33
CA GLY A 58 -22.79 -3.60 37.54
C GLY A 58 -22.40 -5.06 37.25
N GLY A 59 -21.84 -5.76 38.24
CA GLY A 59 -21.11 -7.01 38.03
C GLY A 59 -21.93 -8.20 37.52
N ASN A 60 -21.21 -9.25 37.14
CA ASN A 60 -21.51 -10.61 37.58
C ASN A 60 -20.24 -11.47 37.55
N VAL A 61 -20.00 -12.11 38.69
CA VAL A 61 -19.04 -13.20 38.90
C VAL A 61 -19.53 -14.43 38.14
N SER A 62 -18.63 -15.03 37.35
CA SER A 62 -18.80 -16.41 36.87
C SER A 62 -17.61 -17.24 37.35
N THR A 63 -17.91 -18.15 38.27
CA THR A 63 -17.05 -19.20 38.79
C THR A 63 -17.04 -20.40 37.85
N GLY A 64 -15.86 -20.99 37.70
CA GLY A 64 -15.67 -22.42 37.42
C GLY A 64 -15.59 -22.83 35.95
N THR A 65 -14.41 -23.30 35.52
CA THR A 65 -14.14 -24.73 35.31
C THR A 65 -12.67 -24.90 34.92
N THR A 66 -11.94 -25.71 35.69
CA THR A 66 -10.61 -26.24 35.37
C THR A 66 -10.73 -27.21 34.19
N GLY A 67 -10.25 -26.81 33.02
CA GLY A 67 -10.16 -27.63 31.81
C GLY A 67 -8.70 -27.79 31.40
N ALA A 68 -8.26 -29.04 31.32
CA ALA A 68 -6.89 -29.49 31.08
C ALA A 68 -6.14 -28.76 29.96
N SER A 69 -4.87 -28.40 30.22
CA SER A 69 -3.88 -28.13 29.18
C SER A 69 -3.66 -29.41 28.38
N GLY A 70 -4.46 -29.60 27.34
CA GLY A 70 -4.10 -30.46 26.23
C GLY A 70 -2.91 -29.82 25.53
N ALA A 71 -1.73 -30.42 25.68
CA ALA A 71 -0.58 -30.10 24.87
C ALA A 71 -0.96 -30.34 23.40
N THR A 72 -1.12 -29.26 22.64
CA THR A 72 -1.21 -29.33 21.19
C THR A 72 0.03 -30.08 20.69
N PRO A 73 -0.09 -31.08 19.82
CA PRO A 73 1.06 -31.66 19.15
C PRO A 73 1.85 -30.53 18.50
N ALA A 74 3.11 -30.36 18.89
CA ALA A 74 4.00 -29.46 18.19
C ALA A 74 4.13 -29.99 16.76
N THR A 75 3.51 -29.30 15.81
CA THR A 75 3.82 -29.45 14.39
C THR A 75 5.33 -29.37 14.25
N PRO A 76 5.99 -30.28 13.49
CA PRO A 76 7.42 -30.20 13.27
C PRO A 76 7.78 -28.79 12.83
N ALA A 77 8.63 -28.11 13.59
CA ALA A 77 9.16 -26.83 13.18
C ALA A 77 10.00 -27.10 11.93
N THR A 78 9.43 -26.80 10.76
CA THR A 78 10.24 -26.72 9.55
C THR A 78 11.25 -25.60 9.78
N ASP A 79 12.54 -25.94 9.75
CA ASP A 79 13.64 -25.02 9.97
C ASP A 79 13.71 -24.01 8.81
N HIS A 80 12.91 -22.96 8.94
CA HIS A 80 12.84 -21.84 8.03
C HIS A 80 13.87 -20.80 8.49
N SER A 81 15.14 -21.08 8.18
CA SER A 81 16.29 -20.31 8.68
C SER A 81 16.31 -18.84 8.27
N ILE A 82 15.55 -18.42 7.24
CA ILE A 82 15.39 -17.02 6.82
C ILE A 82 13.98 -16.74 6.27
N GLY A 83 13.41 -15.60 6.64
CA GLY A 83 12.05 -15.21 6.27
C GLY A 83 11.91 -13.78 5.70
N LEU A 84 10.68 -13.45 5.32
CA LEU A 84 10.22 -12.07 5.15
C LEU A 84 9.53 -11.59 6.42
N LEU A 85 9.81 -10.38 6.85
CA LEU A 85 9.19 -9.82 8.05
C LEU A 85 7.84 -9.19 7.74
N SER A 86 6.76 -9.78 8.24
CA SER A 86 5.40 -9.26 8.06
C SER A 86 5.19 -7.95 8.81
N CYS A 87 4.11 -7.23 8.46
CA CYS A 87 3.67 -6.04 9.19
C CYS A 87 3.31 -6.30 10.67
N ALA A 88 2.94 -7.53 11.01
CA ALA A 88 2.71 -7.96 12.39
C ALA A 88 4.02 -8.30 13.15
N GLY A 89 5.17 -8.14 12.49
CA GLY A 89 6.48 -8.45 13.07
C GLY A 89 6.77 -9.95 13.16
N THR A 90 6.12 -10.77 12.32
CA THR A 90 6.33 -12.22 12.27
C THR A 90 7.16 -12.62 11.05
N SER A 91 8.06 -13.59 11.22
CA SER A 91 8.80 -14.20 10.10
C SER A 91 7.85 -15.03 9.24
N GLN A 92 7.90 -14.83 7.92
CA GLN A 92 7.10 -15.56 6.93
C GLN A 92 8.03 -16.24 5.94
N PHE A 93 7.90 -17.56 5.81
CA PHE A 93 8.67 -18.37 4.85
C PHE A 93 7.78 -18.75 3.68
N GLU A 94 8.25 -18.52 2.46
CA GLU A 94 7.53 -18.78 1.21
C GLU A 94 6.04 -18.33 1.25
N PRO A 95 5.73 -17.09 1.68
CA PRO A 95 4.34 -16.67 1.79
C PRO A 95 3.66 -16.60 0.42
N LYS A 96 2.42 -17.10 0.35
CA LYS A 96 1.58 -16.97 -0.86
C LYS A 96 0.98 -15.57 -0.99
N GLU A 97 0.74 -14.93 0.15
CA GLU A 97 0.21 -13.58 0.27
C GLU A 97 1.09 -12.78 1.23
N PHE A 98 1.36 -11.52 0.89
CA PHE A 98 2.24 -10.69 1.70
C PHE A 98 1.94 -9.21 1.52
N ILE A 99 1.56 -8.53 2.60
CA ILE A 99 1.37 -7.07 2.59
C ILE A 99 2.75 -6.42 2.63
N LEU A 100 3.05 -5.60 1.63
CA LEU A 100 4.33 -4.91 1.51
C LEU A 100 4.27 -3.60 2.29
N ALA A 101 3.26 -2.78 2.03
CA ALA A 101 3.15 -1.44 2.60
C ALA A 101 2.31 -1.45 3.89
N CYS A 102 2.97 -1.58 5.04
CA CYS A 102 2.28 -1.82 6.32
C CYS A 102 1.40 -0.66 6.82
N ALA A 103 1.74 0.59 6.50
CA ALA A 103 1.03 1.75 7.04
C ALA A 103 -0.29 2.04 6.29
N ASP A 104 -0.32 1.78 4.98
CA ASP A 104 -1.42 2.19 4.11
C ASP A 104 -1.99 1.06 3.24
N GLY A 105 -1.39 -0.14 3.27
CA GLY A 105 -1.86 -1.32 2.53
C GLY A 105 -1.79 -1.16 1.01
N ASN A 106 -1.04 -0.18 0.49
CA ASN A 106 -1.10 0.20 -0.92
C ASN A 106 -0.29 -0.71 -1.86
N ALA A 107 0.41 -1.72 -1.33
CA ALA A 107 1.12 -2.72 -2.12
C ALA A 107 1.09 -4.10 -1.44
N GLU A 108 0.87 -5.14 -2.22
CA GLU A 108 0.77 -6.52 -1.75
C GLU A 108 1.19 -7.53 -2.83
N LEU A 109 1.62 -8.71 -2.36
CA LEU A 109 1.80 -9.90 -3.17
C LEU A 109 0.60 -10.82 -2.96
N THR A 110 0.05 -11.38 -4.02
CA THR A 110 -1.01 -12.40 -3.95
C THR A 110 -0.71 -13.54 -4.90
N ARG A 111 -1.29 -14.73 -4.65
CA ARG A 111 -1.09 -15.92 -5.48
C ARG A 111 0.38 -16.21 -5.79
N THR A 112 1.26 -15.96 -4.83
CA THR A 112 2.70 -16.08 -5.02
C THR A 112 3.11 -17.55 -5.09
N VAL A 113 3.90 -17.87 -6.10
CA VAL A 113 4.53 -19.18 -6.28
C VAL A 113 6.04 -18.96 -6.31
N TRP A 114 6.71 -19.43 -5.26
CA TRP A 114 8.16 -19.38 -5.15
C TRP A 114 8.77 -20.52 -5.96
N SER A 115 9.74 -20.18 -6.80
CA SER A 115 10.54 -21.14 -7.57
C SER A 115 11.86 -21.49 -6.87
N SER A 116 12.32 -20.62 -5.98
CA SER A 116 13.55 -20.80 -5.21
C SER A 116 13.44 -20.02 -3.91
N TRP A 117 13.88 -20.62 -2.81
CA TRP A 117 14.05 -19.99 -1.51
C TRP A 117 15.31 -20.53 -0.86
N THR A 118 16.28 -19.66 -0.59
CA THR A 118 17.61 -20.04 -0.07
C THR A 118 18.07 -19.03 0.98
N SER A 119 19.13 -19.34 1.72
CA SER A 119 19.72 -18.39 2.69
C SER A 119 20.20 -17.05 2.09
N ARG A 120 20.35 -16.95 0.77
CA ARG A 120 20.83 -15.74 0.07
C ARG A 120 19.72 -14.92 -0.58
N GLY A 121 18.55 -15.52 -0.78
CA GLY A 121 17.43 -14.88 -1.47
C GLY A 121 16.39 -15.90 -1.94
N ALA A 122 15.26 -15.38 -2.38
CA ALA A 122 14.17 -16.15 -2.97
C ALA A 122 13.64 -15.46 -4.23
N SER A 123 13.05 -16.23 -5.13
CA SER A 123 12.47 -15.73 -6.38
C SER A 123 11.23 -16.53 -6.77
N GLY A 124 10.29 -15.86 -7.46
CA GLY A 124 9.04 -16.47 -7.84
C GLY A 124 8.21 -15.60 -8.77
N ILE A 125 6.95 -16.02 -8.95
CA ILE A 125 5.93 -15.32 -9.69
C ILE A 125 4.78 -14.97 -8.72
N THR A 126 4.15 -13.82 -8.93
CA THR A 126 3.09 -13.30 -8.07
C THR A 126 2.09 -12.48 -8.88
N ASP A 127 0.88 -12.34 -8.37
CA ASP A 127 -0.06 -11.33 -8.81
C ASP A 127 0.11 -10.12 -7.90
N PHE A 128 0.77 -9.10 -8.43
CA PHE A 128 1.20 -7.93 -7.69
C PHE A 128 0.07 -6.91 -7.58
N GLY A 129 -0.41 -6.65 -6.37
CA GLY A 129 -1.35 -5.58 -6.08
C GLY A 129 -0.60 -4.29 -5.80
N LEU A 130 -0.92 -3.22 -6.53
CA LEU A 130 -0.39 -1.88 -6.28
C LEU A 130 -1.46 -0.81 -6.49
N ASN A 131 -1.62 0.06 -5.51
CA ASN A 131 -2.40 1.27 -5.65
C ASN A 131 -1.58 2.31 -6.43
N LEU A 132 -2.01 2.63 -7.66
CA LEU A 132 -1.33 3.60 -8.51
C LEU A 132 -1.53 5.06 -8.07
N CYS A 133 -2.34 5.30 -7.02
CA CYS A 133 -2.55 6.62 -6.41
C CYS A 133 -2.99 7.71 -7.41
N ASN A 134 -3.80 7.34 -8.40
CA ASN A 134 -4.33 8.27 -9.40
C ASN A 134 -5.85 8.42 -9.23
N PRO A 135 -6.38 9.62 -8.88
CA PRO A 135 -5.69 10.89 -8.71
C PRO A 135 -4.95 11.06 -7.37
N TYR A 136 -5.31 10.28 -6.34
CA TYR A 136 -4.59 10.18 -5.07
C TYR A 136 -4.94 8.87 -4.35
N CYS A 137 -4.07 8.37 -3.47
CA CYS A 137 -4.15 7.01 -2.91
C CYS A 137 -5.48 6.70 -2.20
N ALA A 138 -6.06 7.67 -1.48
CA ALA A 138 -7.30 7.45 -0.74
C ALA A 138 -8.57 7.37 -1.61
N ALA A 139 -8.50 7.74 -2.89
CA ALA A 139 -9.63 7.64 -3.83
C ALA A 139 -9.45 6.55 -4.91
N SER A 140 -8.23 6.03 -5.08
CA SER A 140 -7.94 4.99 -6.05
C SER A 140 -8.07 3.58 -5.44
N LYS A 141 -8.20 2.58 -6.31
CA LYS A 141 -8.23 1.16 -5.94
C LYS A 141 -6.90 0.50 -6.24
N ILE A 142 -6.63 -0.63 -5.61
CA ILE A 142 -5.50 -1.50 -5.95
C ILE A 142 -5.73 -2.07 -7.36
N SER A 143 -4.71 -1.93 -8.21
CA SER A 143 -4.61 -2.59 -9.51
C SER A 143 -3.74 -3.83 -9.39
N PHE A 144 -4.17 -4.94 -10.00
CA PHE A 144 -3.42 -6.19 -9.98
C PHE A 144 -2.68 -6.42 -11.30
N PHE A 145 -1.39 -6.77 -11.19
CA PHE A 145 -0.50 -7.09 -12.28
C PHE A 145 -0.16 -8.57 -12.24
N PRO A 146 -0.84 -9.42 -13.03
CA PRO A 146 -0.67 -10.86 -12.95
C PRO A 146 0.67 -11.30 -13.54
N ASN A 147 1.16 -12.45 -13.07
CA ASN A 147 2.42 -13.05 -13.54
C ASN A 147 3.64 -12.11 -13.42
N SER A 148 3.65 -11.26 -12.40
CA SER A 148 4.78 -10.40 -12.08
C SER A 148 5.91 -11.23 -11.46
N LYS A 149 7.16 -10.84 -11.72
CA LYS A 149 8.33 -11.51 -11.12
C LYS A 149 8.63 -10.90 -9.78
N VAL A 150 8.79 -11.72 -8.75
CA VAL A 150 9.21 -11.28 -7.41
C VAL A 150 10.59 -11.85 -7.08
N ALA A 151 11.43 -11.04 -6.44
CA ALA A 151 12.71 -11.47 -5.88
C ALA A 151 12.91 -10.80 -4.52
N VAL A 152 13.50 -11.54 -3.58
CA VAL A 152 13.89 -11.03 -2.27
C VAL A 152 15.34 -11.41 -2.00
N THR A 153 16.11 -10.47 -1.45
CA THR A 153 17.56 -10.58 -1.31
C THR A 153 18.04 -9.92 -0.04
N SER A 154 19.36 -9.84 0.12
CA SER A 154 20.01 -9.07 1.18
C SER A 154 19.67 -9.64 2.57
N PRO A 155 20.19 -10.85 2.89
CA PRO A 155 19.93 -11.47 4.18
C PRO A 155 20.59 -10.66 5.30
N VAL A 156 19.81 -10.30 6.32
CA VAL A 156 20.27 -9.55 7.49
C VAL A 156 19.84 -10.26 8.77
N LYS A 157 20.73 -10.26 9.76
CA LYS A 157 20.39 -10.72 11.12
C LYS A 157 19.61 -9.62 11.82
N THR A 158 18.47 -9.97 12.40
CA THR A 158 17.62 -9.07 13.19
C THR A 158 17.38 -9.67 14.58
N SER A 159 16.79 -8.88 15.47
CA SER A 159 16.25 -9.38 16.76
C SER A 159 15.20 -10.48 16.61
N ARG A 160 14.64 -10.67 15.40
CA ARG A 160 13.62 -11.68 15.07
C ARG A 160 14.16 -12.87 14.27
N GLY A 161 15.48 -12.99 14.15
CA GLY A 161 16.15 -14.01 13.32
C GLY A 161 16.65 -13.44 11.99
N MET A 162 17.02 -14.30 11.06
CA MET A 162 17.46 -13.88 9.73
C MET A 162 16.27 -13.47 8.89
N MET A 163 16.37 -12.32 8.21
CA MET A 163 15.32 -11.78 7.35
C MET A 163 15.91 -11.29 6.02
N PHE A 164 15.11 -11.26 4.96
CA PHE A 164 15.43 -10.49 3.76
C PHE A 164 15.02 -9.02 3.94
N GLU A 165 15.93 -8.08 3.66
CA GLU A 165 15.66 -6.64 3.77
C GLU A 165 15.29 -5.98 2.44
N THR A 166 15.48 -6.66 1.30
CA THR A 166 15.16 -6.11 -0.02
C THR A 166 14.15 -6.98 -0.74
N LEU A 167 13.13 -6.35 -1.32
CA LEU A 167 12.14 -6.97 -2.18
C LEU A 167 11.96 -6.18 -3.47
N LEU A 168 11.95 -6.90 -4.59
CA LEU A 168 11.79 -6.37 -5.93
C LEU A 168 10.62 -7.08 -6.62
N VAL A 169 9.75 -6.31 -7.25
CA VAL A 169 8.69 -6.83 -8.12
C VAL A 169 8.78 -6.19 -9.49
N THR A 170 8.97 -6.99 -10.53
CA THR A 170 8.93 -6.55 -11.92
C THR A 170 7.59 -6.90 -12.53
N TYR A 171 6.84 -5.87 -12.96
CA TYR A 171 5.47 -5.97 -13.46
C TYR A 171 5.29 -5.18 -14.77
N LYS A 172 4.19 -5.40 -15.49
CA LYS A 172 3.87 -4.65 -16.71
C LYS A 172 2.80 -3.60 -16.45
N LEU A 173 3.14 -2.33 -16.62
CA LEU A 173 2.20 -1.22 -16.56
C LEU A 173 2.04 -0.64 -17.97
N ASN A 174 0.81 -0.66 -18.52
CA ASN A 174 0.50 -0.15 -19.86
C ASN A 174 1.43 -0.74 -20.94
N GLY A 175 1.74 -2.04 -20.85
CA GLY A 175 2.64 -2.74 -21.77
C GLY A 175 4.14 -2.57 -21.50
N LYS A 176 4.54 -1.62 -20.64
CA LYS A 176 5.95 -1.37 -20.28
C LYS A 176 6.33 -2.11 -19.00
N LEU A 177 7.52 -2.71 -18.97
CA LEU A 177 8.08 -3.26 -17.72
C LEU A 177 8.41 -2.14 -16.74
N SER A 178 8.02 -2.32 -15.50
CA SER A 178 8.25 -1.43 -14.37
C SER A 178 8.66 -2.25 -13.16
N THR A 179 9.42 -1.63 -12.25
CA THR A 179 9.92 -2.29 -11.05
C THR A 179 9.44 -1.53 -9.82
N TYR A 180 8.82 -2.26 -8.90
CA TYR A 180 8.57 -1.82 -7.54
C TYR A 180 9.70 -2.36 -6.65
N SER A 181 10.24 -1.50 -5.79
CA SER A 181 11.32 -1.86 -4.88
C SER A 181 10.95 -1.45 -3.47
N MET A 182 11.19 -2.36 -2.54
CA MET A 182 11.08 -2.15 -1.10
C MET A 182 12.41 -2.48 -0.47
N ASP A 183 12.96 -1.50 0.25
CA ASP A 183 14.16 -1.66 1.05
C ASP A 183 13.81 -1.29 2.49
N TRP A 184 13.87 -2.28 3.39
CA TRP A 184 13.59 -2.11 4.81
C TRP A 184 14.84 -1.77 5.62
N LYS A 185 15.95 -1.42 4.95
CA LYS A 185 17.15 -0.94 5.62
C LYS A 185 16.83 0.23 6.55
N GLY A 186 17.24 0.10 7.82
CA GLY A 186 17.05 1.12 8.84
C GLY A 186 15.64 1.19 9.42
N VAL A 187 14.71 0.31 9.01
CA VAL A 187 13.43 0.16 9.71
C VAL A 187 13.70 -0.45 11.09
N PRO A 188 13.13 0.08 12.20
CA PRO A 188 13.40 -0.42 13.55
C PRO A 188 13.14 -1.92 13.75
N ALA A 189 12.29 -2.51 12.91
CA ALA A 189 12.02 -3.94 12.94
C ALA A 189 13.22 -4.80 12.46
N PHE A 190 14.15 -4.19 11.73
CA PHE A 190 15.38 -4.77 11.17
C PHE A 190 16.65 -4.29 11.87
N THR A 191 16.55 -3.43 12.90
CA THR A 191 17.71 -3.07 13.74
C THR A 191 17.98 -4.19 14.76
N ASN A 192 19.26 -4.53 14.92
CA ASN A 192 19.73 -5.45 15.97
C ASN A 192 19.74 -4.78 17.34
#